data_AF-A0A9D6J951-F1
#
_entry.id   AF-A0A9D6J951-F1
#
_cell.length_a   1.000
_cell.length_b   1.000
_cell.length_c   1.000
_cell.angle_alpha   90.00
_cell.angle_beta   90.00
_cell.angle_gamma   90.00
#
_symmetry.space_group_name_H-M   'P 1'
#
loop_
_entity.id
_entity.type
_entity.pdbx_description
1 polymer ?
#
loop_
_entity_poly.entity_id
_entity_poly.type
_entity_poly.pdbx_seq_one_letter_code
_entity_poly.pdbx_strand_id
1 'polypeptide(L)' 'MNAFFVGIGGMGMSGLAKLLFQSEGNRVAGSDRNLGSEYCLRLKTLGIPVYPQDGKGPKAFLDFHNLQN' A
#
# COMPACT_ATOMS: atom_id res chain seq x y z
N MET A 1 -3.64 -5.42 -11.73
CA MET A 1 -4.57 -4.41 -11.17
C MET A 1 -3.81 -3.43 -10.28
N ASN A 2 -4.25 -2.17 -10.19
CA ASN A 2 -3.68 -1.17 -9.29
C ASN A 2 -4.61 -0.99 -8.08
N ALA A 3 -4.10 -1.16 -6.87
CA ALA A 3 -4.90 -1.01 -5.65
C ALA A 3 -4.17 -0.14 -4.61
N PHE A 4 -4.90 0.82 -4.04
CA PHE A 4 -4.41 1.68 -2.98
C PHE A 4 -5.30 1.52 -1.73
N PHE A 5 -4.72 1.00 -0.65
CA PHE A 5 -5.44 0.70 0.59
C PHE A 5 -5.39 1.88 1.55
N VAL A 6 -6.54 2.37 2.02
CA VAL A 6 -6.62 3.35 3.13
C VAL A 6 -6.83 2.58 4.44
N GLY A 7 -5.90 2.72 5.38
CA GLY A 7 -5.86 1.91 6.61
C GLY A 7 -5.16 0.56 6.39
N ILE A 8 -4.09 0.56 5.57
CA ILE A 8 -3.40 -0.67 5.16
C ILE A 8 -2.74 -1.42 6.34
N GLY A 9 -2.44 -0.71 7.43
CA GLY A 9 -1.87 -1.29 8.65
C GLY A 9 -2.89 -2.02 9.54
N GLY A 10 -4.16 -2.09 9.16
CA GLY A 10 -5.16 -2.92 9.84
C GLY A 10 -4.92 -4.42 9.61
N MET A 11 -5.29 -5.26 10.58
CA MET A 11 -5.11 -6.72 10.50
C MET A 11 -5.72 -7.32 9.22
N GLY A 12 -6.96 -6.96 8.87
CA GLY A 12 -7.60 -7.46 7.65
C GLY A 12 -6.99 -6.87 6.37
N MET A 13 -6.79 -5.55 6.35
CA MET A 13 -6.29 -4.84 5.16
C MET A 13 -4.85 -5.23 4.80
N SER A 14 -3.99 -5.46 5.79
CA SER A 14 -2.62 -5.91 5.56
C SER A 14 -2.56 -7.32 4.95
N GLY A 15 -3.45 -8.22 5.38
CA GLY A 15 -3.60 -9.54 4.77
C GLY A 15 -4.05 -9.46 3.30
N LEU A 16 -5.09 -8.66 3.02
CA LEU A 16 -5.58 -8.45 1.66
C LEU A 16 -4.53 -7.80 0.75
N ALA A 17 -3.82 -6.78 1.25
CA ALA A 17 -2.76 -6.12 0.50
C ALA A 17 -1.63 -7.09 0.14
N LYS A 18 -1.22 -7.95 1.07
CA LYS A 18 -0.22 -8.99 0.81
C LYS A 18 -0.70 -9.97 -0.27
N LEU A 19 -1.92 -10.49 -0.16
CA LEU A 19 -2.46 -11.45 -1.13
C LEU A 19 -2.53 -10.86 -2.54
N LEU A 20 -3.03 -9.63 -2.66
CA LEU A 20 -3.11 -8.95 -3.96
C LEU A 20 -1.74 -8.65 -4.54
N PHE A 21 -0.76 -8.25 -3.71
CA PHE A 21 0.60 -7.97 -4.15
C PHE A 21 1.30 -9.22 -4.71
N GLN A 22 0.97 -10.42 -4.20
CA GLN A 22 1.54 -11.68 -4.68
C GLN A 22 1.03 -12.14 -6.04
N SER A 23 -0.07 -11.58 -6.54
CA SER A 23 -0.58 -11.93 -7.88
C SER A 23 0.20 -11.19 -8.96
N GLU A 24 0.60 -11.90 -10.01
CA GLU A 24 1.36 -11.31 -11.12
C GLU A 24 0.64 -10.12 -11.76
N GLY A 25 1.40 -9.07 -12.07
CA GLY A 25 0.87 -7.86 -12.71
C GLY A 25 0.05 -6.95 -11.77
N ASN A 26 -0.05 -7.26 -10.48
CA ASN A 26 -0.64 -6.35 -9.51
C ASN A 26 0.37 -5.34 -8.96
N ARG A 27 -0.13 -4.15 -8.69
CA ARG A 27 0.58 -3.05 -8.03
C ARG A 27 -0.24 -2.65 -6.82
N VAL A 28 0.35 -2.75 -5.65
CA VAL A 28 -0.33 -2.50 -4.38
C VAL A 28 0.48 -1.55 -3.54
N ALA A 29 -0.18 -0.53 -3.01
CA ALA A 29 0.34 0.32 -1.97
C ALA A 29 -0.78 0.70 -1.01
N GLY A 30 -0.48 1.44 0.04
CA GLY A 30 -1.52 1.99 0.88
C GLY A 30 -1.04 3.05 1.84
N SER A 31 -1.94 3.51 2.69
CA SER A 31 -1.67 4.54 3.69
C SER A 31 -2.19 4.14 5.06
N ASP A 32 -1.49 4.59 6.09
CA ASP A 32 -1.92 4.43 7.48
C ASP A 32 -1.53 5.66 8.33
N ARG A 33 -2.19 5.80 9.49
CA ARG A 33 -1.83 6.82 10.50
C ARG A 33 -0.63 6.38 11.32
N ASN A 34 -0.54 5.08 11.63
CA ASN A 34 0.56 4.51 12.40
C ASN A 34 1.53 3.75 11.48
N LEU A 35 2.50 4.46 10.91
CA LEU A 35 3.50 3.88 10.01
C LEU A 35 4.51 2.95 10.70
N GLY A 36 4.57 2.99 12.03
CA GLY A 36 5.42 2.15 12.87
C GLY A 36 4.70 0.91 13.42
N SER A 37 3.42 0.69 13.07
CA SER A 37 2.71 -0.53 13.45
C SER A 37 3.39 -1.77 12.85
N GLU A 38 3.27 -2.90 13.55
CA GLU A 38 3.88 -4.16 13.09
C GLU A 38 3.41 -4.55 11.68
N TYR A 39 2.12 -4.39 11.38
CA TYR A 39 1.56 -4.66 10.06
C TYR A 39 2.16 -3.76 8.98
N CYS A 40 2.29 -2.45 9.24
CA CYS A 40 2.94 -1.51 8.33
C CYS A 40 4.41 -1.88 8.08
N LEU A 41 5.15 -2.24 9.13
CA LEU A 41 6.54 -2.65 9.02
C LEU A 41 6.67 -3.94 8.19
N ARG A 42 5.86 -4.96 8.47
CA ARG A 42 5.83 -6.21 7.69
C ARG A 42 5.53 -5.95 6.21
N LEU A 43 4.55 -5.12 5.87
CA LEU A 43 4.25 -4.77 4.48
C LEU A 43 5.44 -4.09 3.79
N LYS A 44 6.10 -3.14 4.46
CA LYS A 44 7.31 -2.49 3.94
C LYS A 44 8.43 -3.50 3.66
N THR A 45 8.64 -4.49 4.54
CA THR A 45 9.65 -5.55 4.30
C THR A 45 9.34 -6.43 3.10
N LEU A 46 8.06 -6.56 2.71
CA LEU A 46 7.63 -7.26 1.50
C LEU A 46 7.77 -6.41 0.22
N GLY A 47 8.22 -5.16 0.35
CA GLY A 47 8.30 -4.21 -0.77
C GLY A 47 6.99 -3.48 -1.08
N ILE A 48 5.96 -3.61 -0.23
CA ILE A 48 4.69 -2.90 -0.39
C ILE A 48 4.83 -1.49 0.19
N PRO A 49 4.71 -0.42 -0.62
CA PRO A 49 4.85 0.95 -0.13
C PRO A 49 3.71 1.33 0.81
N VAL A 50 4.05 1.97 1.94
CA VAL A 50 3.09 2.49 2.92
C VAL A 50 3.36 3.98 3.16
N TYR A 51 2.37 4.80 2.83
CA TYR A 51 2.40 6.26 2.90
C TYR A 51 1.70 6.78 4.17
N PRO A 52 2.06 7.97 4.68
CA PRO A 52 1.23 8.66 5.67
C PRO A 52 -0.16 8.97 5.10
N GLN A 53 -1.18 9.02 5.96
CA GLN A 53 -2.53 9.48 5.59
C GLN A 53 -2.64 11.02 5.54
N ASP A 54 -1.83 11.64 4.68
CA ASP A 54 -1.82 13.09 4.44
C ASP A 54 -2.48 13.49 3.10
N GLY A 55 -3.09 12.52 2.41
CA GLY A 55 -3.77 12.70 1.12
C GLY A 55 -2.85 12.62 -0.11
N LYS A 56 -1.52 12.57 0.05
CA LYS A 56 -0.58 12.56 -1.08
C LYS A 56 -0.27 11.15 -1.59
N GLY A 57 -0.48 10.13 -0.77
CA GLY A 57 -0.16 8.74 -1.07
C GLY A 57 -0.74 8.20 -2.40
N PRO A 58 -2.04 8.38 -2.70
CA PRO A 58 -2.62 7.90 -3.95
C PRO A 58 -1.94 8.49 -5.20
N LYS A 59 -1.65 9.79 -5.20
CA LYS A 59 -0.95 10.44 -6.31
C LYS A 59 0.48 9.90 -6.44
N ALA A 60 1.22 9.82 -5.34
CA ALA A 60 2.58 9.27 -5.33
C ALA A 60 2.63 7.84 -5.89
N PHE A 61 1.64 7.01 -5.56
CA PHE A 61 1.50 5.65 -6.09
C PHE A 61 1.26 5.61 -7.60
N LEU A 62 0.36 6.46 -8.12
CA LEU A 62 0.09 6.53 -9.56
C LEU A 62 1.29 7.06 -10.34
N ASP A 63 1.95 8.10 -9.83
CA ASP A 63 3.14 8.71 -10.42
C ASP A 63 4.29 7.69 -10.51
N PHE A 64 4.57 6.97 -9.42
CA PHE A 64 5.62 5.94 -9.37
C PHE A 64 5.45 4.85 -10.44
N HIS A 65 4.22 4.58 -10.84
CA HIS A 65 3.89 3.54 -11.81
C HIS A 65 3.55 4.08 -13.22
N ASN A 66 3.74 5.38 -13.47
CA ASN A 66 3.40 6.07 -14.72
C ASN A 66 1.95 5.79 -15.17
N LEU A 67 1.01 5.88 -14.22
CA LEU A 67 -0.42 5.60 -14.42
C LEU A 67 -1.27 6.87 -14.53
N GLN A 68 -0.64 8.04 -14.71
CA GLN A 68 -1.36 9.26 -15.01
C GLN A 68 -1.90 9.17 -16.44
N ASN A 69 -3.23 9.24 -16.60
CA ASN A 69 -3.88 9.33 -17.92
C ASN A 69 -3.51 10.64 -18.61
#